data_AF-A0A3C2AKE6-F1
#
_entry.id   AF-A0A3C2AKE6-F1
#
_cell.length_a   1.000
_cell.length_b   1.000
_cell.length_c   1.000
_cell.angle_alpha   90.00
_cell.angle_beta   90.00
_cell.angle_gamma   90.00
#
_symmetry.space_group_name_H-M   'P 1'
#
loop_
_entity.id
_entity.type
_entity.pdbx_description
1 polymer ?
#
loop_
_entity_poly.entity_id
_entity_poly.type
_entity_poly.pdbx_seq_one_letter_code
_entity_poly.pdbx_strand_id
1 'polypeptide(L)' 'FLPPDRQLILSPHGDLHEAAVNLFAFMRKFEEFPVDLILAEKLPEIGLGRAINDRLRRAAVNS' A
#
# COMPACT_ATOMS: atom_id res chain seq x y z
N PHE A 1 -9.91 -13.52 5.99
CA PHE A 1 -8.95 -12.60 6.64
C PHE A 1 -7.54 -13.14 6.41
N LEU A 2 -6.60 -12.28 6.01
CA LEU A 2 -5.19 -12.67 5.85
C LEU A 2 -4.56 -12.90 7.24
N PRO A 3 -3.62 -13.85 7.41
CA PRO A 3 -2.94 -14.02 8.69
C PRO A 3 -2.01 -12.82 8.99
N PRO A 4 -1.76 -12.44 10.27
CA PRO A 4 -1.05 -11.20 10.61
C PRO A 4 0.38 -11.10 10.07
N ASP A 5 1.07 -12.22 9.91
CA ASP A 5 2.42 -12.32 9.33
C ASP A 5 2.46 -12.01 7.82
N ARG A 6 1.29 -11.93 7.17
CA ARG A 6 1.12 -11.53 5.76
C ARG A 6 0.45 -10.17 5.61
N GLN A 7 0.42 -9.37 6.67
CA GLN A 7 -0.12 -8.02 6.66
C GLN A 7 0.98 -7.01 6.96
N LEU A 8 1.02 -5.92 6.19
CA LEU A 8 1.93 -4.80 6.43
C LEU A 8 1.11 -3.55 6.69
N ILE A 9 1.29 -2.97 7.87
CA ILE A 9 0.58 -1.77 8.30
C ILE A 9 1.25 -0.54 7.69
N LEU A 10 0.52 0.23 6.89
CA LEU A 10 1.04 1.45 6.26
C LEU A 10 1.31 2.56 7.26
N SER A 11 0.40 2.80 8.20
CA SER A 11 0.58 3.74 9.31
C SER A 11 -0.25 3.28 10.51
N PRO A 12 0.36 2.92 11.64
CA PRO A 12 -0.36 2.59 12.86
C PRO A 12 -1.18 3.76 13.43
N HIS A 13 -0.80 5.00 13.09
CA HIS A 13 -1.41 6.23 13.59
C HIS A 13 -2.32 6.95 12.58
N GLY A 14 -2.43 6.42 11.36
CA GLY A 14 -3.23 7.03 10.29
C GLY A 14 -2.60 8.27 9.64
N ASP A 15 -1.29 8.46 9.79
CA ASP A 15 -0.56 9.55 9.14
C ASP A 15 -0.32 9.24 7.65
N LEU A 16 -0.76 10.15 6.78
CA LEU A 16 -0.70 9.93 5.33
C LEU A 16 0.73 10.03 4.76
N HIS A 17 1.63 10.76 5.41
CA HIS A 17 3.04 10.79 5.02
C HIS A 17 3.73 9.48 5.40
N GLU A 18 3.50 8.99 6.62
CA GLU A 18 4.00 7.68 7.07
C GLU A 18 3.50 6.57 6.14
N ALA A 19 2.20 6.58 5.83
CA ALA A 19 1.59 5.61 4.93
C ALA A 19 2.23 5.63 3.52
N ALA A 20 2.54 6.82 2.99
CA ALA A 20 3.21 6.96 1.70
C ALA A 20 4.62 6.35 1.72
N VAL A 21 5.42 6.69 2.75
CA VAL A 21 6.80 6.20 2.89
C VAL A 21 6.82 4.68 3.02
N ASN A 22 5.99 4.14 3.91
CA ASN A 22 5.90 2.71 4.15
C ASN A 22 5.36 1.94 2.94
N LEU A 23 4.36 2.47 2.23
CA LEU A 23 3.86 1.84 1.00
C LEU A 23 4.99 1.61 0.00
N PHE A 24 5.81 2.61 -0.30
CA PHE A 24 6.93 2.45 -1.24
C PHE A 24 8.02 1.51 -0.73
N ALA A 25 8.30 1.55 0.58
CA ALA A 25 9.22 0.60 1.17
C ALA A 25 8.73 -0.84 1.04
N PHE A 26 7.44 -1.10 1.29
CA PHE A 26 6.84 -2.42 1.19
C PHE A 26 6.71 -2.91 -0.25
N MET A 27 6.39 -2.03 -1.20
CA MET A 27 6.38 -2.40 -2.62
C MET A 27 7.75 -2.91 -3.08
N ARG A 28 8.85 -2.26 -2.68
CA ARG A 28 10.20 -2.76 -2.96
C ARG A 28 10.49 -4.09 -2.29
N LYS A 29 10.05 -4.29 -1.04
CA LYS A 29 10.18 -5.59 -0.38
C LYS A 29 9.42 -6.67 -1.15
N PHE A 30 8.24 -6.38 -1.68
CA PHE A 30 7.48 -7.32 -2.48
C PHE A 30 8.14 -7.67 -3.82
N GLU A 31 9.02 -6.83 -4.38
CA GLU A 31 9.82 -7.22 -5.55
C GLU A 31 10.82 -8.35 -5.23
N GLU A 32 11.20 -8.50 -3.96
CA GLU A 32 12.12 -9.55 -3.49
C GLU A 32 11.40 -10.88 -3.18
N PHE A 33 10.06 -10.89 -3.15
CA PHE A 33 9.25 -12.08 -2.91
C PHE A 33 8.34 -12.36 -4.12
N PRO A 34 8.20 -13.61 -4.58
CA PRO A 34 7.19 -13.93 -5.58
C PRO A 34 5.80 -13.83 -4.95
N VAL A 35 5.18 -12.65 -5.00
CA VAL A 35 3.80 -12.42 -4.59
C VAL A 35 2.88 -12.47 -5.81
N ASP A 36 1.87 -13.32 -5.78
CA ASP A 36 0.88 -13.43 -6.87
C ASP A 36 -0.16 -12.31 -6.83
N LEU A 37 -0.41 -11.75 -5.64
CA LEU A 37 -1.44 -10.72 -5.42
C LEU A 37 -1.12 -9.84 -4.21
N ILE A 38 -1.24 -8.53 -4.40
CA ILE A 38 -1.19 -7.54 -3.32
C ILE A 38 -2.60 -6.98 -3.12
N LEU A 39 -3.09 -7.04 -1.88
CA LEU A 39 -4.33 -6.40 -1.46
C LEU A 39 -3.99 -5.14 -0.67
N ALA A 40 -4.52 -3.99 -1.10
CA ALA A 40 -4.35 -2.70 -0.44
C ALA A 40 -5.69 -2.04 -0.15
N GLU A 41 -5.86 -1.54 1.07
CA GLU A 41 -7.01 -0.72 1.44
C GLU A 41 -6.87 0.69 0.88
N LYS A 42 -7.99 1.34 0.58
CA LYS A 42 -7.99 2.73 0.14
C LYS A 42 -7.68 3.64 1.33
N LEU A 43 -6.81 4.62 1.09
CA LEU A 43 -6.57 5.71 2.02
C LEU A 43 -7.71 6.73 1.96
N PRO A 44 -7.86 7.60 2.97
CA PRO A 44 -8.75 8.77 2.88
C PRO A 44 -8.52 9.57 1.58
N GLU A 45 -9.60 9.92 0.87
CA GLU A 45 -9.53 10.63 -0.43
C GLU A 45 -9.28 12.15 -0.25
N ILE A 46 -8.27 12.50 0.54
CA ILE A 46 -7.82 13.86 0.83
C ILE A 46 -6.30 13.95 0.69
N GLY A 47 -5.79 15.12 0.28
CA GLY A 47 -4.36 15.40 0.20
C GLY A 47 -3.54 14.26 -0.43
N LEU A 48 -2.57 13.74 0.33
CA LEU A 48 -1.71 12.63 -0.09
C LEU A 48 -2.47 11.31 -0.30
N GLY A 49 -3.50 11.03 0.48
CA GLY A 49 -4.27 9.79 0.36
C GLY A 49 -4.92 9.64 -1.01
N ARG A 50 -5.46 10.74 -1.57
CA ARG A 50 -5.99 10.77 -2.95
C ARG A 50 -4.91 10.44 -3.98
N ALA A 51 -3.72 11.02 -3.84
CA ALA A 51 -2.59 10.80 -4.76
C ALA A 51 -2.07 9.35 -4.69
N ILE A 52 -2.00 8.78 -3.49
CA ILE A 52 -1.62 7.38 -3.26
C ILE A 52 -2.63 6.43 -3.90
N ASN A 53 -3.93 6.66 -3.65
CA ASN A 53 -4.97 5.83 -4.23
C ASN A 53 -4.98 5.89 -5.77
N ASP A 54 -4.66 7.06 -6.36
CA ASP A 54 -4.52 7.17 -7.82
C ASP A 54 -3.40 6.28 -8.36
N ARG A 55 -2.25 6.28 -7.69
CA ARG A 55 -1.13 5.41 -8.06
C ARG A 55 -1.47 3.93 -7.89
N LEU A 56 -2.12 3.55 -6.80
CA LEU A 56 -2.58 2.17 -6.57
C LEU A 56 -3.58 1.72 -7.65
N ARG A 57 -4.55 2.57 -8.00
CA ARG A 57 -5.48 2.29 -9.09
C ARG A 57 -4.76 2.05 -10.41
N ARG A 58 -3.80 2.90 -10.76
CA ARG A 58 -3.00 2.73 -11.99
C ARG A 58 -2.15 1.45 -11.97
N ALA A 59 -1.58 1.10 -10.83
CA ALA A 59 -0.81 -0.13 -10.69
C ALA A 59 -1.70 -1.38 -10.89
N ALA A 60 -2.92 -1.39 -10.34
CA ALA A 60 -3.84 -2.52 -10.41
C ALA A 60 -4.39 -2.83 -11.81
N VAL A 61 -4.29 -1.89 -12.76
CA VAL A 61 -4.69 -2.14 -14.17
C VAL A 61 -3.52 -2.64 -15.02
N ASN A 62 -2.29 -2.44 -14.54
CA ASN A 62 -1.05 -2.73 -15.28
C ASN A 62 -0.26 -3.92 -14.67
N SER A 63 -0.84 -4.61 -13.69
CA SER A 63 -0.27 -5.76 -12.97
C SER A 63 -0.64 -7.09 -13.63
#